data_AF-A0A836EN33-F1
#
_entry.id   AF-A0A836EN33-F1
#
_cell.length_a   1.000
_cell.length_b   1.000
_cell.length_c   1.000
_cell.angle_alpha   90.00
_cell.angle_beta   90.00
_cell.angle_gamma   90.00
#
_symmetry.space_group_name_H-M   'P 1'
#
loop_
_entity.id
_entity.type
_entity.pdbx_description
1 polymer ?
#
loop_
_entity_poly.entity_id
_entity_poly.type
_entity_poly.pdbx_seq_one_letter_code
_entity_poly.pdbx_strand_id
1 'polypeptide(L)' 'MECNDNIKDKMGPNPTQTEVDRYSEEFEKCATKCVDSYCELLPSLEKTMKKILSKNEFS' A
#
# COMPACT_ATOMS: atom_id res chain seq x y z
N MET A 1 5.92 5.31 -1.83
CA MET A 1 7.29 5.58 -1.37
C MET A 1 7.41 5.54 0.15
N GLU A 2 6.34 5.84 0.90
CA GLU A 2 6.32 5.82 2.37
C GLU A 2 6.94 4.59 3.05
N CYS A 3 6.70 3.37 2.56
CA CYS A 3 7.30 2.17 3.17
C CYS A 3 8.84 2.22 3.17
N ASN A 4 9.45 2.67 2.07
CA ASN A 4 10.91 2.75 1.96
C ASN A 4 11.48 3.90 2.81
N ASP A 5 10.81 5.04 2.82
CA ASP A 5 11.26 6.21 3.57
C ASP A 5 11.22 5.95 5.08
N ASN A 6 10.12 5.36 5.57
CA ASN A 6 9.96 4.95 6.97
C ASN A 6 11.05 3.96 7.43
N ILE A 7 11.46 3.04 6.55
CA ILE A 7 12.49 2.05 6.87
C ILE A 7 13.87 2.70 6.90
N LYS A 8 14.18 3.58 5.94
CA LYS A 8 15.43 4.33 5.92
C LYS A 8 15.62 5.20 7.16
N ASP A 9 14.55 5.87 7.60
CA ASP A 9 14.57 6.70 8.82
C ASP A 9 14.87 5.88 10.08
N LYS A 10 14.37 4.64 10.16
CA LYS A 10 14.63 3.72 11.29
C LYS A 10 15.99 3.04 11.23
N MET A 11 16.47 2.71 10.03
CA MET A 11 17.68 1.92 9.82
C MET A 11 18.96 2.72 10.09
N GLY A 12 18.94 4.02 9.81
CA GLY A 12 20.12 4.87 9.98
C GLY A 12 21.25 4.52 9.00
N PRO A 13 22.43 5.17 9.11
CA PRO A 13 23.45 5.13 8.08
C PRO A 13 24.34 3.87 8.08
N ASN A 14 24.46 3.15 9.19
CA ASN A 14 25.38 2.01 9.34
C ASN A 14 24.74 0.84 10.08
N PRO A 15 23.73 0.18 9.49
CA PRO A 15 23.08 -0.96 10.12
C PRO A 15 23.98 -2.20 10.11
N THR A 16 23.81 -3.05 11.12
CA THR A 16 24.31 -4.44 11.08
C THR A 16 23.48 -5.28 10.11
N GLN A 17 24.01 -6.43 9.66
CA GLN A 17 23.27 -7.32 8.76
C GLN A 17 21.95 -7.79 9.39
N THR A 18 21.93 -8.11 10.69
CA THR A 18 20.73 -8.49 11.42
C THR A 18 19.66 -7.39 11.39
N GLU A 19 20.06 -6.12 11.46
CA GLU A 19 19.13 -4.99 11.34
C GLU A 19 18.62 -4.85 9.91
N VAL A 20 19.50 -5.01 8.91
CA VAL A 20 19.10 -5.02 7.49
C VAL A 20 18.05 -6.10 7.23
N ASP A 21 18.28 -7.33 7.71
CA ASP A 21 17.36 -8.45 7.52
C ASP A 21 16.00 -8.15 8.17
N ARG A 22 16.00 -7.68 9.43
CA ARG A 22 14.78 -7.32 10.16
C ARG A 22 13.99 -6.22 9.46
N TYR A 23 14.66 -5.16 9.04
CA TYR A 23 14.01 -4.03 8.38
C TYR A 23 13.56 -4.36 6.96
N SER A 24 14.22 -5.28 6.27
CA SER A 24 13.78 -5.80 4.98
C SER A 24 12.46 -6.56 5.13
N GLU A 25 12.33 -7.40 6.17
CA GLU A 25 11.08 -8.09 6.46
C GLU A 25 9.95 -7.11 6.85
N GLU A 26 10.27 -6.03 7.56
CA GLU A 26 9.32 -4.96 7.88
C GLU A 26 8.87 -4.19 6.62
N PHE A 27 9.81 -3.90 5.72
CA PHE A 27 9.52 -3.29 4.43
C PHE A 27 8.56 -4.15 3.60
N GLU A 28 8.84 -5.45 3.48
CA GLU A 28 7.99 -6.38 2.72
C GLU A 28 6.57 -6.43 3.28
N LYS A 29 6.41 -6.50 4.61
CA LYS A 29 5.10 -6.44 5.28
C LYS A 29 4.37 -5.13 4.98
N CYS A 30 5.07 -4.00 4.94
CA CYS A 30 4.48 -2.72 4.57
C CYS A 30 4.04 -2.70 3.10
N ALA A 31 4.90 -3.16 2.19
CA ALA A 31 4.62 -3.19 0.77
C ALA A 31 3.40 -4.06 0.44
N THR A 32 3.29 -5.24 1.06
CA THR A 32 2.12 -6.13 0.89
C THR A 32 0.84 -5.45 1.35
N LYS A 33 0.82 -4.84 2.55
CA LYS A 33 -0.37 -4.11 3.05
C LYS A 33 -0.76 -2.94 2.14
N CYS A 34 0.22 -2.25 1.56
CA CYS A 34 -0.04 -1.17 0.62
C CYS A 34 -0.77 -1.71 -0.61
N VAL A 35 -0.30 -2.82 -1.20
CA VAL A 35 -0.96 -3.48 -2.33
C VAL A 35 -2.36 -3.96 -1.95
N ASP A 36 -2.52 -4.61 -0.80
CA ASP A 36 -3.82 -5.11 -0.31
C ASP A 36 -4.84 -3.96 -0.21
N SER A 37 -4.44 -2.81 0.33
CA SER A 37 -5.30 -1.63 0.46
C SER A 37 -5.81 -1.14 -0.91
N TYR A 38 -4.96 -1.16 -1.94
CA TYR A 38 -5.39 -0.79 -3.30
C TYR A 38 -6.27 -1.86 -3.95
N CYS A 39 -5.97 -3.14 -3.73
CA CYS A 39 -6.83 -4.23 -4.17
C CYS A 39 -8.24 -4.12 -3.59
N GLU A 40 -8.37 -3.73 -2.31
CA GLU A 40 -9.67 -3.49 -1.66
C GLU A 40 -10.39 -2.23 -2.16
N LEU A 41 -9.64 -1.23 -2.62
CA LEU A 41 -10.21 0.01 -3.16
C LEU A 41 -10.91 -0.22 -4.52
N LEU A 42 -10.39 -1.12 -5.35
CA LEU A 42 -10.90 -1.37 -6.70
C LEU A 42 -12.39 -1.81 -6.71
N PRO A 43 -12.83 -2.80 -5.91
CA PRO A 43 -14.25 -3.15 -5.80
C PRO A 43 -15.13 -1.99 -5.32
N SER A 44 -14.63 -1.17 -4.39
CA SER A 44 -15.37 -0.01 -3.89
C SER A 44 -15.58 1.05 -4.98
N LEU A 45 -14.53 1.29 -5.77
CA LEU A 45 -14.58 2.16 -6.94
C LEU A 45 -15.56 1.62 -7.98
N GLU A 46 -15.47 0.33 -8.32
CA GLU A 46 -16.39 -0.34 -9.26
C GLU A 46 -17.85 -0.17 -8.81
N LYS A 47 -18.16 -0.45 -7.53
CA LYS A 47 -19.49 -0.31 -6.96
C LYS A 47 -20.00 1.13 -7.07
N THR A 48 -19.12 2.11 -6.84
CA THR A 48 -19.44 3.53 -6.95
C THR A 48 -19.73 3.91 -8.40
N MET A 49 -18.90 3.47 -9.35
CA MET A 49 -19.10 3.70 -10.78
C MET A 49 -20.44 3.11 -11.24
N LYS A 50 -20.72 1.84 -10.92
CA LYS A 50 -22.01 1.18 -11.24
C LYS A 50 -23.20 1.95 -10.68
N LYS A 51 -23.12 2.40 -9.41
CA LYS A 51 -24.19 3.17 -8.76
C LYS A 51 -24.46 4.51 -9.45
N ILE A 52 -23.43 5.20 -9.93
CA ILE A 52 -23.60 6.48 -10.64
C ILE A 52 -24.13 6.23 -12.04
N LEU A 53 -23.58 5.26 -12.77
CA LEU A 53 -24.05 4.92 -14.12
C LEU A 53 -25.48 4.39 -14.12
N SER A 54 -25.92 3.66 -13.10
CA SER A 54 -27.31 3.22 -12.97
C SER A 54 -28.27 4.36 -12.60
N LYS A 55 -27.77 5.47 -12.06
CA LYS A 55 -28.57 6.67 -11.75
C LYS A 55 -28.67 7.60 -12.95
N ASN A 56 -27.66 7.61 -13.80
CA ASN A 56 -27.71 8.20 -15.13
C ASN A 56 -28.23 7.14 -16.11
N GLU A 57 -29.52 6.79 -16.01
CA GLU A 57 -30.24 6.44 -17.22
C GLU A 57 -30.05 7.62 -18.16
N PHE A 58 -29.22 7.44 -19.20
CA PHE A 58 -28.99 8.45 -20.22
C PHE A 58 -30.37 8.90 -20.70
N SER A 59 -30.68 10.16 -20.39
CA SER A 59 -31.83 10.87 -20.93
C SER A 59 -31.63 11.10 -22.41
#